data_AF-A0A355BFQ5-F1
#
_entry.id   AF-A0A355BFQ5-F1
#
_cell.length_a   1.000
_cell.length_b   1.000
_cell.length_c   1.000
_cell.angle_alpha   90.00
_cell.angle_beta   90.00
_cell.angle_gamma   90.00
#
_symmetry.space_group_name_H-M   'P 1'
#
loop_
_entity.id
_entity.type
_entity.pdbx_description
1 polymer ?
#
loop_
_entity_poly.entity_id
_entity_poly.type
_entity_poly.pdbx_seq_one_letter_code
_entity_poly.pdbx_strand_id
1 'polypeptide(L)'
;KKKRRKGYKKKNGHRQSFSQIIVENIIASGTKKSAVKKDETTDKAQKVVEAVSEEVKVSKSKTSKKADDLKLIEGIGPKAAEVLVAAGLDTFEKLAKSSVSHLKEILDVSDAKVQHLDPGTWAQQAQLAADGNFDELKKLQDELNGGKAV
;
A
#
# COMPACT_ATOMS: atom_id res chain seq x y z
N LYS A 1 37.51 -32.72 -53.73
CA LYS A 1 37.77 -32.40 -52.29
C LYS A 1 37.84 -30.87 -52.12
N LYS A 2 36.86 -30.22 -51.47
CA LYS A 2 36.67 -28.76 -51.52
C LYS A 2 37.67 -28.02 -50.60
N LYS A 3 38.45 -27.07 -51.15
CA LYS A 3 39.58 -26.40 -50.46
C LYS A 3 39.06 -25.38 -49.42
N ARG A 4 39.32 -25.61 -48.12
CA ARG A 4 38.89 -24.70 -47.04
C ARG A 4 39.67 -23.39 -47.12
N ARG A 5 39.00 -22.27 -47.40
CA ARG A 5 39.61 -20.93 -47.42
C ARG A 5 40.23 -20.61 -46.06
N LYS A 6 41.56 -20.48 -46.00
CA LYS A 6 42.27 -19.98 -44.80
C LYS A 6 41.87 -18.50 -44.60
N GLY A 7 41.45 -18.14 -43.38
CA GLY A 7 40.98 -16.80 -43.03
C GLY A 7 39.53 -16.73 -42.50
N TYR A 8 38.69 -17.71 -42.82
CA TYR A 8 37.28 -17.70 -42.36
C TYR A 8 37.13 -18.18 -40.91
N LYS A 9 37.17 -17.25 -39.94
CA LYS A 9 36.68 -17.48 -38.57
C LYS A 9 35.15 -17.37 -38.57
N LYS A 10 34.45 -18.51 -38.51
CA LYS A 10 33.03 -18.53 -38.11
C LYS A 10 32.92 -17.97 -36.69
N LYS A 11 32.16 -16.88 -36.50
CA LYS A 11 31.67 -16.50 -35.17
C LYS A 11 30.41 -17.34 -34.92
N ASN A 12 30.54 -18.41 -34.15
CA ASN A 12 29.36 -19.10 -33.61
C ASN A 12 28.75 -18.19 -32.54
N GLY A 13 27.44 -17.93 -32.65
CA GLY A 13 26.69 -17.12 -31.70
C GLY A 13 26.63 -15.63 -32.04
N HIS A 14 25.48 -15.03 -31.71
CA HIS A 14 25.25 -13.60 -31.77
C HIS A 14 26.06 -12.92 -30.67
N ARG A 15 27.01 -12.05 -31.04
CA ARG A 15 27.75 -11.22 -30.07
C ARG A 15 26.85 -10.09 -29.58
N GLN A 16 26.09 -10.38 -28.53
CA GLN A 16 25.50 -9.36 -27.67
C GLN A 16 26.65 -8.51 -27.08
N SER A 17 26.57 -7.19 -27.28
CA SER A 17 27.43 -6.24 -26.58
C SER A 17 26.80 -5.98 -25.21
N PHE A 18 27.36 -6.56 -24.15
CA PHE A 18 26.88 -6.29 -22.80
C PHE A 18 27.34 -4.90 -22.33
N SER A 19 26.41 -3.95 -22.28
CA SER A 19 26.58 -2.66 -21.61
C SER A 19 26.25 -2.80 -20.13
N GLN A 20 27.23 -2.58 -19.25
CA GLN A 20 26.98 -2.50 -17.81
C GLN A 20 26.36 -1.14 -17.49
N ILE A 21 25.13 -1.14 -16.98
CA ILE A 21 24.45 0.07 -16.50
C ILE A 21 24.61 0.09 -14.98
N ILE A 22 25.25 1.13 -14.46
CA ILE A 22 25.27 1.43 -13.02
C ILE A 22 24.11 2.38 -12.76
N VAL A 23 23.22 2.00 -11.83
CA VAL A 23 22.08 2.80 -11.43
C VAL A 23 22.35 3.34 -10.03
N GLU A 24 22.72 4.61 -9.94
CA GLU A 24 23.11 5.23 -8.66
C GLU A 24 21.90 5.57 -7.78
N ASN A 25 20.76 5.96 -8.38
CA ASN A 25 19.51 6.27 -7.67
C ASN A 25 18.29 5.94 -8.54
N ILE A 26 17.21 5.46 -7.93
CA ILE A 26 15.93 5.18 -8.58
C ILE A 26 14.84 6.02 -7.90
N ILE A 27 14.19 6.90 -8.67
CA ILE A 27 13.05 7.70 -8.23
C ILE A 27 11.75 7.03 -8.67
N ALA A 28 10.98 6.51 -7.70
CA ALA A 28 9.78 5.71 -7.95
C ALA A 28 8.56 6.52 -8.47
N SER A 29 8.66 7.85 -8.57
CA SER A 29 7.62 8.69 -9.17
C SER A 29 8.22 9.94 -9.81
N GLY A 30 7.64 10.37 -10.94
CA GLY A 30 8.17 11.43 -11.80
C GLY A 30 8.00 12.85 -11.26
N THR A 31 8.68 13.19 -10.16
CA THR A 31 8.68 14.54 -9.58
C THR A 31 9.90 15.35 -10.06
N LYS A 32 9.66 16.43 -10.81
CA LYS A 32 10.70 17.44 -11.07
C LYS A 32 10.98 18.22 -9.78
N LYS A 33 12.18 18.14 -9.21
CA LYS A 33 12.95 19.33 -8.78
C LYS A 33 14.38 19.10 -8.28
N SER A 34 15.25 20.02 -8.73
CA SER A 34 16.23 20.80 -7.97
C SER A 34 16.77 20.28 -6.62
N ALA A 35 18.06 19.92 -6.64
CA ALA A 35 19.16 20.61 -5.95
C ALA A 35 19.13 20.86 -4.40
N VAL A 36 20.22 20.37 -3.75
CA VAL A 36 20.94 20.91 -2.55
C VAL A 36 20.75 20.25 -1.15
N LYS A 37 21.79 19.50 -0.75
CA LYS A 37 22.53 19.36 0.55
C LYS A 37 21.86 19.00 1.91
N LYS A 38 22.59 18.10 2.62
CA LYS A 38 22.85 18.00 4.09
C LYS A 38 21.64 17.67 5.00
N ASP A 39 21.78 17.03 6.17
CA ASP A 39 22.94 16.45 6.89
C ASP A 39 22.49 15.25 7.78
N GLU A 40 23.42 14.65 8.53
CA GLU A 40 23.21 13.52 9.45
C GLU A 40 22.44 13.88 10.75
N THR A 41 21.92 12.88 11.50
CA THR A 41 22.09 12.62 12.98
C THR A 41 20.91 11.95 13.74
N THR A 42 21.15 10.69 14.16
CA THR A 42 20.96 10.05 15.50
C THR A 42 19.69 10.18 16.40
N ASP A 43 19.20 8.99 16.82
CA ASP A 43 18.83 8.52 18.18
C ASP A 43 17.58 8.96 19.01
N LYS A 44 16.78 7.92 19.31
CA LYS A 44 16.22 7.45 20.61
C LYS A 44 15.08 8.16 21.40
N ALA A 45 14.31 7.24 22.03
CA ALA A 45 13.54 7.32 23.29
C ALA A 45 12.25 8.17 23.31
N GLN A 46 11.18 7.88 24.07
CA GLN A 46 10.53 6.69 24.67
C GLN A 46 9.51 7.23 25.71
N LYS A 47 8.35 6.56 25.89
CA LYS A 47 7.59 6.38 27.16
C LYS A 47 6.49 7.41 27.61
N VAL A 48 5.20 6.98 27.53
CA VAL A 48 4.04 7.00 28.50
C VAL A 48 3.73 8.29 29.33
N VAL A 49 2.51 8.71 29.78
CA VAL A 49 1.19 8.17 30.26
C VAL A 49 0.08 9.22 29.97
N GLU A 50 -1.26 9.00 29.96
CA GLU A 50 -2.13 7.81 29.78
C GLU A 50 -3.59 8.22 29.41
N ALA A 51 -4.63 7.93 30.23
CA ALA A 51 -6.07 7.99 29.89
C ALA A 51 -6.94 9.08 30.60
N VAL A 52 -7.91 9.67 29.87
CA VAL A 52 -9.24 10.15 30.36
C VAL A 52 -10.29 9.93 29.25
N SER A 53 -11.53 9.61 29.64
CA SER A 53 -12.64 9.16 28.79
C SER A 53 -13.59 10.27 28.27
N GLU A 54 -14.27 9.90 27.17
CA GLU A 54 -15.59 10.37 26.68
C GLU A 54 -15.75 11.74 25.97
N GLU A 55 -16.54 11.62 24.89
CA GLU A 55 -17.34 12.62 24.17
C GLU A 55 -16.66 13.75 23.35
N VAL A 56 -16.66 13.49 22.03
CA VAL A 56 -17.21 14.39 20.99
C VAL A 56 -16.32 15.55 20.47
N LYS A 57 -16.09 15.46 19.15
CA LYS A 57 -15.81 16.52 18.15
C LYS A 57 -14.38 17.03 17.92
N VAL A 58 -13.91 16.65 16.72
CA VAL A 58 -13.00 17.39 15.81
C VAL A 58 -11.50 17.30 16.11
N SER A 59 -10.93 16.17 15.71
CA SER A 59 -9.69 16.15 14.92
C SER A 59 -10.02 15.76 13.46
N LYS A 60 -10.60 16.71 12.70
CA LYS A 60 -10.53 16.64 11.23
C LYS A 60 -9.07 16.80 10.80
N SER A 61 -8.32 15.70 10.82
CA SER A 61 -7.00 15.57 10.21
C SER A 61 -7.19 15.83 8.70
N LYS A 62 -6.96 17.07 8.27
CA LYS A 62 -7.04 17.46 6.86
C LYS A 62 -5.86 16.86 6.07
N THR A 63 -5.86 15.56 5.85
CA THR A 63 -4.89 14.82 5.02
C THR A 63 -5.18 15.00 3.52
N SER A 64 -5.16 16.26 3.09
CA SER A 64 -4.58 16.64 1.78
C SER A 64 -5.02 15.88 0.50
N LYS A 65 -6.32 15.68 0.25
CA LYS A 65 -6.89 15.36 -1.10
C LYS A 65 -6.12 14.29 -1.91
N LYS A 66 -5.60 13.26 -1.24
CA LYS A 66 -5.00 12.07 -1.84
C LYS A 66 -5.81 10.88 -1.33
N ALA A 67 -5.95 9.86 -2.17
CA ALA A 67 -6.53 8.61 -1.71
C ALA A 67 -5.65 8.04 -0.57
N ASP A 68 -6.28 7.58 0.49
CA ASP A 68 -5.59 6.91 1.59
C ASP A 68 -5.17 5.50 1.13
N ASP A 69 -4.10 4.95 1.73
CA ASP A 69 -3.72 3.57 1.42
C ASP A 69 -4.58 2.57 2.19
N LEU A 70 -5.72 2.21 1.59
CA LEU A 70 -6.66 1.23 2.14
C LEU A 70 -6.02 -0.14 2.48
N LYS A 71 -4.82 -0.44 1.96
CA LYS A 71 -4.06 -1.66 2.28
C LYS A 71 -3.49 -1.69 3.71
N LEU A 72 -3.58 -0.58 4.45
CA LEU A 72 -3.27 -0.56 5.90
C LEU A 72 -4.35 -1.28 6.72
N ILE A 73 -5.55 -1.48 6.16
CA ILE A 73 -6.64 -2.27 6.74
C ILE A 73 -6.41 -3.74 6.39
N GLU A 74 -6.58 -4.61 7.37
CA GLU A 74 -6.32 -6.03 7.20
C GLU A 74 -7.44 -6.71 6.41
N GLY A 75 -7.11 -7.71 5.60
CA GLY A 75 -8.04 -8.31 4.65
C GLY A 75 -8.29 -7.45 3.40
N ILE A 76 -8.01 -6.14 3.40
CA ILE A 76 -8.03 -5.32 2.18
C ILE A 76 -6.75 -5.56 1.36
N GLY A 77 -6.79 -6.62 0.54
CA GLY A 77 -5.79 -6.84 -0.50
C GLY A 77 -5.80 -5.75 -1.60
N PRO A 78 -4.77 -5.69 -2.45
CA PRO A 78 -4.66 -4.64 -3.49
C PRO A 78 -5.87 -4.59 -4.43
N LYS A 79 -6.46 -5.74 -4.78
CA LYS A 79 -7.69 -5.82 -5.58
C LYS A 79 -8.93 -5.28 -4.87
N ALA A 80 -9.06 -5.51 -3.57
CA ALA A 80 -10.17 -4.98 -2.78
C ALA A 80 -10.02 -3.45 -2.67
N ALA A 81 -8.80 -2.95 -2.44
CA ALA A 81 -8.52 -1.52 -2.46
C ALA A 81 -8.87 -0.88 -3.83
N GLU A 82 -8.51 -1.51 -4.95
CA GLU A 82 -8.88 -1.04 -6.30
C GLU A 82 -10.40 -0.97 -6.50
N VAL A 83 -11.13 -2.00 -6.09
CA VAL A 83 -12.61 -2.04 -6.17
C VAL A 83 -13.26 -0.96 -5.30
N LEU A 84 -12.78 -0.77 -4.07
CA LEU A 84 -13.30 0.25 -3.15
C LEU A 84 -13.01 1.67 -3.64
N VAL A 85 -11.80 1.93 -4.15
CA VAL A 85 -11.44 3.21 -4.79
C VAL A 85 -12.29 3.45 -6.05
N ALA A 86 -12.57 2.42 -6.86
CA ALA A 86 -13.45 2.52 -8.01
C ALA A 86 -14.91 2.81 -7.62
N ALA A 87 -15.38 2.31 -6.48
CA ALA A 87 -16.66 2.69 -5.86
C ALA A 87 -16.64 4.07 -5.17
N GLY A 88 -15.53 4.80 -5.21
CA GLY A 88 -15.38 6.13 -4.62
C GLY A 88 -15.04 6.16 -3.13
N LEU A 89 -14.85 5.00 -2.50
CA LEU A 89 -14.39 4.82 -1.10
C LEU A 89 -12.86 4.94 -1.02
N ASP A 90 -12.32 6.05 -1.54
CA ASP A 90 -10.89 6.35 -1.68
C ASP A 90 -10.15 6.72 -0.39
N THR A 91 -10.83 6.77 0.75
CA THR A 91 -10.32 7.34 2.00
C THR A 91 -10.84 6.56 3.21
N PHE A 92 -10.05 6.49 4.29
CA PHE A 92 -10.42 5.81 5.53
C PHE A 92 -11.72 6.36 6.11
N GLU A 93 -11.87 7.69 6.08
CA GLU A 93 -13.09 8.39 6.48
C GLU A 93 -14.35 7.94 5.72
N LYS A 94 -14.24 7.59 4.43
CA LYS A 94 -15.38 7.12 3.63
C LYS A 94 -15.67 5.65 3.92
N LEU A 95 -14.63 4.82 4.07
CA LEU A 95 -14.76 3.41 4.36
C LEU A 95 -15.38 3.20 5.75
N ALA A 96 -14.92 3.92 6.78
CA ALA A 96 -15.48 3.89 8.13
C ALA A 96 -16.97 4.30 8.18
N LYS A 97 -17.41 5.22 7.31
CA LYS A 97 -18.81 5.63 7.17
C LYS A 97 -19.66 4.70 6.30
N SER A 98 -19.04 3.75 5.59
CA SER A 98 -19.74 2.77 4.75
C SER A 98 -20.23 1.59 5.58
N SER A 99 -21.41 1.05 5.27
CA SER A 99 -21.96 -0.10 5.99
C SER A 99 -21.36 -1.41 5.49
N VAL A 100 -21.24 -2.40 6.37
CA VAL A 100 -20.80 -3.76 6.02
C VAL A 100 -21.63 -4.36 4.88
N SER A 101 -22.93 -4.04 4.81
CA SER A 101 -23.80 -4.49 3.71
C SER A 101 -23.42 -3.84 2.38
N HIS A 102 -23.14 -2.54 2.35
CA HIS A 102 -22.75 -1.83 1.13
C HIS A 102 -21.35 -2.24 0.66
N LEU A 103 -20.42 -2.48 1.60
CA LEU A 103 -19.12 -3.08 1.28
C LEU A 103 -19.27 -4.47 0.66
N LYS A 104 -20.15 -5.33 1.21
CA LYS A 104 -20.43 -6.65 0.61
C LYS A 104 -21.02 -6.54 -0.79
N GLU A 105 -21.98 -5.64 -1.01
CA GLU A 105 -22.57 -5.37 -2.33
C GLU A 105 -21.52 -4.92 -3.37
N ILE A 106 -20.65 -3.96 -3.00
CA ILE A 106 -19.55 -3.49 -3.86
C ILE A 106 -18.59 -4.64 -4.22
N LEU A 107 -18.23 -5.49 -3.25
CA LEU A 107 -17.33 -6.63 -3.49
C LEU A 107 -17.98 -7.72 -4.34
N ASP A 108 -19.29 -7.98 -4.16
CA ASP A 108 -20.04 -9.02 -4.88
C ASP A 108 -20.24 -8.66 -6.36
N VAL A 109 -20.60 -7.40 -6.64
CA VAL A 109 -20.70 -6.82 -7.99
C VAL A 109 -19.35 -6.78 -8.71
N SER A 110 -18.22 -6.87 -8.00
CA SER A 110 -16.90 -6.78 -8.60
C SER A 110 -16.37 -8.11 -9.16
N ASP A 111 -15.88 -8.08 -10.40
CA ASP A 111 -15.20 -9.23 -11.05
C ASP A 111 -13.84 -9.61 -10.42
N ALA A 112 -13.39 -8.88 -9.40
CA ALA A 112 -12.04 -9.01 -8.84
C ALA A 112 -11.79 -10.29 -8.03
N LYS A 113 -12.82 -11.16 -7.87
CA LYS A 113 -12.84 -12.39 -7.05
C LYS A 113 -12.58 -12.14 -5.56
N VAL A 114 -13.08 -11.02 -5.06
CA VAL A 114 -12.91 -10.56 -3.67
C VAL A 114 -14.13 -10.88 -2.77
N GLN A 115 -15.16 -11.56 -3.29
CA GLN A 115 -16.40 -11.92 -2.57
C GLN A 115 -16.19 -12.75 -1.29
N HIS A 116 -15.05 -13.42 -1.15
CA HIS A 116 -14.74 -14.29 -0.01
C HIS A 116 -14.16 -13.55 1.21
N LEU A 117 -13.82 -12.27 1.05
CA LEU A 117 -13.33 -11.39 2.11
C LEU A 117 -14.51 -10.97 3.00
N ASP A 118 -14.26 -10.76 4.30
CA ASP A 118 -15.29 -10.25 5.21
C ASP A 118 -15.03 -8.77 5.56
N PRO A 119 -15.81 -7.82 5.04
CA PRO A 119 -15.68 -6.41 5.38
C PRO A 119 -16.23 -6.05 6.77
N GLY A 120 -16.65 -7.02 7.60
CA GLY A 120 -17.17 -6.78 8.94
C GLY A 120 -16.24 -5.98 9.85
N THR A 121 -14.93 -6.24 9.77
CA THR A 121 -13.88 -5.55 10.55
C THR A 121 -13.33 -4.30 9.88
N TRP A 122 -13.50 -4.15 8.56
CA TRP A 122 -12.88 -3.08 7.78
C TRP A 122 -13.36 -1.69 8.17
N ALA A 123 -14.64 -1.51 8.48
CA ALA A 123 -15.16 -0.21 8.90
C ALA A 123 -14.57 0.25 10.25
N GLN A 124 -14.40 -0.69 11.19
CA GLN A 124 -13.77 -0.43 12.50
C GLN A 124 -12.27 -0.13 12.35
N GLN A 125 -11.56 -0.93 11.55
CA GLN A 125 -10.15 -0.71 11.24
C GLN A 125 -9.92 0.62 10.49
N ALA A 126 -10.81 1.00 9.57
CA ALA A 126 -10.78 2.28 8.89
C ALA A 126 -11.01 3.46 9.83
N GLN A 127 -11.88 3.31 10.84
CA GLN A 127 -12.09 4.35 11.85
C GLN A 127 -10.80 4.58 12.65
N LEU A 128 -10.18 3.52 13.17
CA LEU A 128 -8.89 3.61 13.86
C LEU A 128 -7.78 4.22 12.99
N ALA A 129 -7.73 3.86 11.70
CA ALA A 129 -6.77 4.44 10.74
C ALA A 129 -7.03 5.93 10.44
N ALA A 130 -8.30 6.34 10.37
CA ALA A 130 -8.69 7.74 10.16
C ALA A 130 -8.39 8.62 11.39
N ASP A 131 -8.61 8.08 12.60
CA ASP A 131 -8.29 8.73 13.87
C ASP A 131 -6.78 8.76 14.16
N GLY A 132 -5.99 7.94 13.47
CA GLY A 132 -4.53 7.85 13.60
C GLY A 132 -4.05 6.84 14.65
N ASN A 133 -4.95 6.04 15.21
CA ASN A 133 -4.70 5.05 16.27
C ASN A 133 -4.07 3.76 15.71
N PHE A 134 -2.93 3.89 15.02
CA PHE A 134 -2.24 2.76 14.39
C PHE A 134 -1.75 1.69 15.39
N ASP A 135 -1.49 2.06 16.66
CA ASP A 135 -1.14 1.10 17.71
C ASP A 135 -2.32 0.23 18.14
N GLU A 136 -3.53 0.78 18.18
CA GLU A 136 -4.76 0.02 18.47
C GLU A 136 -5.18 -0.81 17.26
N LEU A 137 -5.08 -0.24 16.05
CA LEU A 137 -5.26 -0.95 14.80
C LEU A 137 -4.36 -2.19 14.77
N LYS A 138 -3.08 -2.05 15.12
CA LYS A 138 -2.14 -3.16 15.11
C LYS A 138 -2.46 -4.24 16.14
N LYS A 139 -2.82 -3.88 17.38
CA LYS A 139 -3.27 -4.87 18.38
C LYS A 139 -4.47 -5.67 17.88
N LEU A 140 -5.45 -4.98 17.29
CA LEU A 140 -6.63 -5.60 16.70
C LEU A 140 -6.24 -6.50 15.51
N GLN A 141 -5.27 -6.11 14.68
CA GLN A 141 -4.72 -6.94 13.61
C GLN A 141 -3.95 -8.17 14.12
N ASP A 142 -3.27 -8.07 15.26
CA ASP A 142 -2.57 -9.20 15.90
C ASP A 142 -3.57 -10.21 16.53
N GLU A 143 -4.80 -9.77 16.86
CA GLU A 143 -5.91 -10.61 17.36
C GLU A 143 -6.77 -11.24 16.25
N LEU A 144 -6.85 -10.60 15.08
CA LEU A 144 -7.54 -11.12 13.91
C LEU A 144 -6.65 -12.08 13.09
N ASN A 145 -7.29 -12.89 12.26
CA ASN A 145 -6.62 -13.77 11.30
C ASN A 145 -7.19 -13.56 9.90
N GLY A 146 -6.55 -12.69 9.12
CA GLY A 146 -6.98 -12.33 7.76
C GLY A 146 -8.23 -11.46 7.74
N GLY A 147 -8.39 -10.59 8.75
CA GLY A 147 -9.55 -9.74 8.95
C GLY A 147 -10.75 -10.43 9.60
N LYS A 148 -10.63 -11.70 10.01
CA LYS A 148 -11.67 -12.47 10.72
C LYS A 148 -11.29 -12.66 12.18
N ALA A 149 -12.28 -12.55 13.08
CA ALA A 149 -12.08 -12.92 14.48
C ALA A 149 -11.80 -14.43 14.59
N VAL A 150 -10.85 -14.79 15.44
CA VAL A 150 -10.39 -16.18 15.70
C VAL A 150 -11.34 -16.89 16.68
#